data_AF-A0A9X3MPC3-F1
#
_entry.id   AF-A0A9X3MPC3-F1
#
_cell.length_a   1.000
_cell.length_b   1.000
_cell.length_c   1.000
_cell.angle_alpha   90.00
_cell.angle_beta   90.00
_cell.angle_gamma   90.00
#
_symmetry.space_group_name_H-M   'P 1'
#
loop_
_entity.id
_entity.type
_entity.pdbx_description
1 polymer ?
#
loop_
_entity_poly.entity_id
_entity_poly.type
_entity_poly.pdbx_seq_one_letter_code
_entity_poly.pdbx_strand_id
1 'polypeptide(L)'
;MAIPAPTRFLVVTDHSAVTPELLAALRARADGSPIEARVLVPNPAPAEWHPTHPERRAKAAEAQRVLDQTLPSLQEETGIPIKGFVSTRHDPMDAIEELLHEEAVDELIVGTAPHHIESWLHVDLPHRAAHLGLPVTAVSAPAGATQIRDPHAHLRIGPSLGRRMLNKVPEVTLYFWVIKIMCTTVGETAADYLNENLGFGLSKTTYVTGALLAALLVTQFRASRYIPGLYWSVVVVISVFGTLITDNMTDRYNVPLTTSTPIFAVILAIVFATWWGVERTLSIHTIFTTRREAFYWLAILFTFALGTAAGDLSAEKLDLGYGVSIAIFGALIAAVTVAHFAFKLNAVLAFWLAYILTRPLGASIGDFMSQNSKKYGGLGLGTTGTSYIFLGCILALVVFLSITRRDATEVRLESPPG
;
A
#
# COMPACT_ATOMS: atom_id res chain seq x y z
N MET A 1 -35.04 17.92 26.71
CA MET A 1 -34.08 16.90 27.16
C MET A 1 -33.44 16.34 25.90
N ALA A 2 -32.14 16.53 25.70
CA ALA A 2 -31.46 16.02 24.50
C ALA A 2 -31.48 14.48 24.54
N ILE A 3 -31.96 13.85 23.47
CA ILE A 3 -31.91 12.39 23.33
C ILE A 3 -30.42 12.01 23.31
N PRO A 4 -29.94 11.11 24.21
CA PRO A 4 -28.55 10.67 24.20
C PRO A 4 -28.24 10.04 22.84
N ALA A 5 -27.07 10.39 22.28
CA ALA A 5 -26.62 9.81 21.02
C ALA A 5 -26.47 8.29 21.17
N PRO A 6 -26.82 7.50 20.14
CA PRO A 6 -26.71 6.05 20.24
C PRO A 6 -25.24 5.62 20.36
N THR A 7 -24.96 4.64 21.21
CA THR A 7 -23.65 3.99 21.26
C THR A 7 -23.47 3.14 20.00
N ARG A 8 -22.36 3.34 19.27
CA ARG A 8 -22.11 2.71 17.99
C ARG A 8 -21.11 1.56 18.11
N PHE A 9 -21.55 0.37 17.72
CA PHE A 9 -20.75 -0.84 17.77
C PHE A 9 -20.28 -1.24 16.37
N LEU A 10 -18.99 -1.56 16.23
CA LEU A 10 -18.51 -2.30 15.07
C LEU A 10 -18.36 -3.77 15.47
N VAL A 11 -19.10 -4.64 14.79
CA VAL A 11 -19.07 -6.09 14.97
C VAL A 11 -18.28 -6.70 13.81
N VAL A 12 -17.18 -7.40 14.11
CA VAL A 12 -16.38 -8.12 13.13
C VAL A 12 -16.61 -9.62 13.30
N THR A 13 -17.14 -10.29 12.28
CA THR A 13 -17.52 -11.72 12.33
C THR A 13 -17.12 -12.44 11.05
N ASP A 14 -16.68 -13.69 11.15
CA ASP A 14 -16.35 -14.57 10.02
C ASP A 14 -17.59 -15.25 9.41
N HIS A 15 -18.72 -15.19 10.10
CA HIS A 15 -19.98 -15.72 9.62
C HIS A 15 -20.86 -14.63 9.02
N SER A 16 -21.28 -14.82 7.76
CA SER A 16 -22.38 -14.04 7.15
C SER A 16 -23.76 -14.41 7.75
N ALA A 17 -23.80 -15.44 8.59
CA ALA A 17 -24.98 -15.91 9.32
C ALA A 17 -24.87 -15.56 10.81
N VAL A 18 -26.01 -15.35 11.45
CA VAL A 18 -26.09 -14.93 12.86
C VAL A 18 -25.62 -16.06 13.78
N THR A 19 -24.63 -15.78 14.63
CA THR A 19 -24.24 -16.69 15.72
C THR A 19 -24.99 -16.34 17.02
N PRO A 20 -25.43 -17.33 17.81
CA PRO A 20 -26.10 -17.09 19.09
C PRO A 20 -25.27 -16.23 20.07
N GLU A 21 -23.95 -16.36 20.01
CA GLU A 21 -23.01 -15.63 20.87
C GLU A 21 -22.96 -14.14 20.53
N LEU A 22 -22.98 -13.81 19.23
CA LEU A 22 -23.05 -12.42 18.78
C LEU A 22 -24.39 -11.78 19.16
N LEU A 23 -25.48 -12.53 18.99
CA LEU A 23 -26.81 -12.11 19.40
C LEU A 23 -26.87 -11.82 20.91
N ALA A 24 -26.29 -12.70 21.73
CA ALA A 24 -26.20 -12.53 23.18
C ALA A 24 -25.35 -11.30 23.55
N ALA A 25 -24.22 -11.09 22.88
CA ALA A 25 -23.34 -9.95 23.14
C ALA A 25 -23.98 -8.59 22.79
N LEU A 26 -24.80 -8.54 21.73
CA LEU A 26 -25.56 -7.36 21.35
C LEU A 26 -26.74 -7.10 22.29
N ARG A 27 -27.52 -8.14 22.63
CA ARG A 27 -28.65 -8.02 23.57
C ARG A 27 -28.23 -7.54 24.95
N ALA A 28 -27.12 -8.06 25.48
CA ALA A 28 -26.59 -7.64 26.78
C ALA A 28 -26.26 -6.13 26.87
N ARG A 29 -26.06 -5.46 25.73
CA ARG A 29 -25.76 -4.02 25.64
C ARG A 29 -26.98 -3.16 25.29
N ALA A 30 -28.06 -3.77 24.82
CA ALA A 30 -29.31 -3.08 24.48
C ALA A 30 -30.09 -2.63 25.72
N ASP A 31 -29.86 -3.26 26.88
CA ASP A 31 -30.49 -2.94 28.17
C ASP A 31 -29.95 -1.64 28.79
N GLY A 32 -30.32 -0.48 28.20
CA GLY A 32 -30.21 0.80 28.92
C GLY A 32 -29.82 2.03 28.11
N SER A 33 -29.55 1.94 26.80
CA SER A 33 -29.25 3.11 25.94
C SER A 33 -29.61 2.82 24.47
N PRO A 34 -29.92 3.86 23.66
CA PRO A 34 -30.06 3.66 22.22
C PRO A 34 -28.71 3.17 21.66
N ILE A 35 -28.74 2.13 20.83
CA ILE A 35 -27.54 1.54 20.26
C ILE A 35 -27.70 1.34 18.76
N GLU A 36 -26.61 1.44 18.01
CA GLU A 36 -26.54 1.16 16.58
C GLU A 36 -25.37 0.20 16.33
N ALA A 37 -25.52 -0.79 15.45
CA ALA A 37 -24.45 -1.72 15.14
C ALA A 37 -24.13 -1.78 13.64
N ARG A 38 -22.84 -1.85 13.34
CA ARG A 38 -22.29 -2.05 12.00
C ARG A 38 -21.61 -3.41 11.97
N VAL A 39 -22.07 -4.32 11.11
CA VAL A 39 -21.49 -5.66 10.94
C VAL A 39 -20.51 -5.63 9.78
N LEU A 40 -19.27 -5.98 10.05
CA LEU A 40 -18.19 -6.15 9.09
C LEU A 40 -17.84 -7.63 8.98
N VAL A 41 -18.05 -8.21 7.81
CA VAL A 41 -17.60 -9.56 7.49
C VAL A 41 -16.30 -9.45 6.68
N PRO A 42 -15.17 -10.00 7.15
CA PRO A 42 -13.94 -10.05 6.35
C PRO A 42 -14.16 -10.82 5.03
N ASN A 43 -13.28 -10.58 4.05
CA ASN A 43 -13.39 -11.26 2.77
C ASN A 43 -13.31 -12.79 2.97
N PRO A 44 -14.33 -13.58 2.59
CA PRO A 44 -14.36 -15.03 2.81
C PRO A 44 -13.44 -15.80 1.83
N ALA A 45 -12.80 -15.11 0.89
CA ALA A 45 -11.88 -15.76 -0.03
C ALA A 45 -10.61 -16.26 0.68
N PRO A 46 -10.03 -17.40 0.26
CA PRO A 46 -8.78 -17.90 0.81
C PRO A 46 -7.70 -16.82 0.83
N ALA A 47 -7.01 -16.67 1.96
CA ALA A 47 -5.93 -15.70 2.09
C ALA A 47 -4.80 -15.94 1.08
N GLU A 48 -4.62 -17.19 0.65
CA GLU A 48 -3.62 -17.57 -0.36
C GLU A 48 -3.93 -17.03 -1.75
N TRP A 49 -5.19 -16.65 -2.01
CA TRP A 49 -5.59 -16.11 -3.30
C TRP A 49 -5.10 -14.68 -3.41
N HIS A 50 -4.34 -14.40 -4.48
CA HIS A 50 -3.93 -13.04 -4.81
C HIS A 50 -5.15 -12.09 -4.83
N PRO A 51 -5.03 -10.82 -4.40
CA PRO A 51 -6.13 -9.85 -4.42
C PRO A 51 -6.87 -9.74 -5.76
N THR A 52 -6.18 -9.98 -6.87
CA THR A 52 -6.72 -9.94 -8.24
C THR A 52 -7.40 -11.25 -8.69
N HIS A 53 -7.45 -12.28 -7.84
CA HIS A 53 -8.04 -13.56 -8.23
C HIS A 53 -9.53 -13.35 -8.53
N PRO A 54 -10.01 -13.73 -9.75
CA PRO A 54 -11.31 -13.30 -10.26
C PRO A 54 -12.47 -13.73 -9.34
N GLU A 55 -12.33 -14.88 -8.69
CA GLU A 55 -13.33 -15.43 -7.79
C GLU A 55 -13.39 -14.76 -6.42
N ARG A 56 -12.39 -13.94 -6.01
CA ARG A 56 -12.44 -13.23 -4.72
C ARG A 56 -13.63 -12.29 -4.65
N ARG A 57 -13.88 -11.55 -5.74
CA ARG A 57 -15.02 -10.62 -5.84
C ARG A 57 -16.34 -11.38 -5.88
N ALA A 58 -16.38 -12.52 -6.58
CA ALA A 58 -17.57 -13.37 -6.63
C ALA A 58 -17.94 -13.90 -5.23
N LYS A 59 -16.96 -14.41 -4.47
CA LYS A 59 -17.17 -14.87 -3.09
C LYS A 59 -17.59 -13.75 -2.14
N ALA A 60 -16.97 -12.57 -2.21
CA ALA A 60 -17.39 -11.42 -1.42
C ALA A 60 -18.82 -10.98 -1.76
N ALA A 61 -19.20 -10.97 -3.04
CA ALA A 61 -20.55 -10.64 -3.48
C ALA A 61 -21.59 -11.70 -3.09
N GLU A 62 -21.21 -12.98 -3.07
CA GLU A 62 -22.05 -14.06 -2.54
C GLU A 62 -22.26 -13.91 -1.04
N ALA A 63 -21.20 -13.72 -0.26
CA ALA A 63 -21.31 -13.47 1.16
C ALA A 63 -22.12 -12.21 1.49
N GLN A 64 -22.02 -11.16 0.67
CA GLN A 64 -22.85 -9.96 0.84
C GLN A 64 -24.33 -10.29 0.63
N ARG A 65 -24.66 -11.08 -0.40
CA ARG A 65 -26.07 -11.50 -0.62
C ARG A 65 -26.61 -12.30 0.57
N VAL A 66 -25.80 -13.17 1.16
CA VAL A 66 -26.18 -13.90 2.37
C VAL A 66 -26.37 -12.95 3.55
N LEU A 67 -25.46 -11.99 3.74
CA LEU A 67 -25.56 -10.99 4.80
C LEU A 67 -26.80 -10.11 4.65
N ASP A 68 -27.08 -9.61 3.44
CA ASP A 68 -28.25 -8.78 3.16
C ASP A 68 -29.57 -9.53 3.45
N GLN A 69 -29.57 -10.86 3.30
CA GLN A 69 -30.73 -11.72 3.64
C GLN A 69 -30.87 -11.97 5.14
N THR A 70 -29.78 -11.98 5.90
CA THR A 70 -29.80 -12.29 7.35
C THR A 70 -29.97 -11.05 8.23
N LEU A 71 -29.55 -9.87 7.75
CA LEU A 71 -29.63 -8.60 8.49
C LEU A 71 -31.05 -8.24 8.98
N PRO A 72 -32.13 -8.36 8.18
CA PRO A 72 -33.48 -8.01 8.66
C PRO A 72 -33.93 -8.86 9.86
N SER A 73 -33.70 -10.18 9.82
CA SER A 73 -34.03 -11.07 10.94
C SER A 73 -33.21 -10.72 12.20
N LEU A 74 -31.93 -10.34 12.03
CA LEU A 74 -31.10 -9.91 13.15
C LEU A 74 -31.59 -8.58 13.75
N GLN A 75 -32.04 -7.64 12.93
CA GLN A 75 -32.65 -6.39 13.41
C GLN A 75 -33.95 -6.66 14.18
N GLU A 76 -34.82 -7.55 13.67
CA GLU A 76 -36.07 -7.93 14.32
C GLU A 76 -35.83 -8.61 15.68
N GLU A 77 -34.85 -9.52 15.76
CA GLU A 77 -34.55 -10.28 16.98
C GLU A 77 -33.85 -9.47 18.07
N THR A 78 -33.11 -8.43 17.69
CA THR A 78 -32.36 -7.59 18.63
C THR A 78 -33.07 -6.28 18.95
N GLY A 79 -33.96 -5.81 18.07
CA GLY A 79 -34.55 -4.47 18.14
C GLY A 79 -33.56 -3.33 17.85
N ILE A 80 -32.37 -3.65 17.35
CA ILE A 80 -31.28 -2.69 17.10
C ILE A 80 -31.24 -2.34 15.61
N PRO A 81 -31.00 -1.07 15.23
CA PRO A 81 -30.63 -0.72 13.86
C PRO A 81 -29.26 -1.32 13.50
N ILE A 82 -29.24 -2.26 12.54
CA ILE A 82 -28.02 -2.97 12.13
C ILE A 82 -27.78 -2.80 10.64
N LYS A 83 -26.62 -2.28 10.25
CA LYS A 83 -26.19 -2.33 8.85
C LYS A 83 -25.00 -3.24 8.71
N GLY A 84 -24.83 -3.91 7.56
CA GLY A 84 -23.71 -4.83 7.37
C GLY A 84 -23.11 -4.77 5.98
N PHE A 85 -21.82 -5.05 5.89
CA PHE A 85 -21.12 -5.19 4.62
C PHE A 85 -20.02 -6.25 4.71
N VAL A 86 -19.70 -6.82 3.55
CA VAL A 86 -18.59 -7.75 3.35
C VAL A 86 -17.43 -6.99 2.75
N SER A 87 -16.29 -7.03 3.43
CA SER A 87 -15.06 -6.41 2.95
C SER A 87 -14.49 -7.17 1.76
N THR A 88 -13.94 -6.44 0.80
CA THR A 88 -13.12 -7.01 -0.28
C THR A 88 -11.63 -7.00 0.06
N ARG A 89 -11.23 -6.38 1.19
CA ARG A 89 -9.85 -6.24 1.63
C ARG A 89 -9.21 -7.60 1.94
N HIS A 90 -7.88 -7.60 1.95
CA HIS A 90 -7.11 -8.81 2.21
C HIS A 90 -6.88 -9.05 3.70
N ASP A 91 -6.55 -8.01 4.48
CA ASP A 91 -6.42 -8.06 5.93
C ASP A 91 -7.71 -7.51 6.60
N PRO A 92 -8.33 -8.22 7.56
CA PRO A 92 -9.46 -7.71 8.33
C PRO A 92 -9.18 -6.37 9.03
N MET A 93 -7.95 -6.12 9.47
CA MET A 93 -7.60 -4.84 10.10
C MET A 93 -7.72 -3.67 9.13
N ASP A 94 -7.37 -3.86 7.85
CA ASP A 94 -7.49 -2.81 6.83
C ASP A 94 -8.97 -2.39 6.69
N ALA A 95 -9.89 -3.34 6.81
CA ALA A 95 -11.32 -3.10 6.72
C ALA A 95 -11.89 -2.43 7.98
N ILE A 96 -11.39 -2.80 9.16
CA ILE A 96 -11.74 -2.14 10.44
C ILE A 96 -11.29 -0.68 10.40
N GLU A 97 -10.03 -0.42 10.06
CA GLU A 97 -9.49 0.94 10.00
C GLU A 97 -10.21 1.81 8.96
N GLU A 98 -10.54 1.25 7.78
CA GLU A 98 -11.32 1.94 6.75
C GLU A 98 -12.69 2.36 7.31
N LEU A 99 -13.38 1.49 8.04
CA LEU A 99 -14.67 1.82 8.64
C LEU A 99 -14.56 2.86 9.75
N LEU A 100 -13.59 2.74 10.65
CA LEU A 100 -13.38 3.72 11.72
C LEU A 100 -13.05 5.12 11.20
N HIS A 101 -12.53 5.22 9.98
CA HIS A 101 -12.36 6.49 9.28
C HIS A 101 -13.66 7.06 8.70
N GLU A 102 -14.62 6.20 8.38
CA GLU A 102 -15.91 6.58 7.77
C GLU A 102 -16.99 6.86 8.82
N GLU A 103 -17.01 6.09 9.90
CA GLU A 103 -18.06 6.10 10.91
C GLU A 103 -17.47 6.25 12.31
N ALA A 104 -18.18 6.98 13.18
CA ALA A 104 -17.85 6.96 14.61
C ALA A 104 -18.23 5.60 15.18
N VAL A 105 -17.29 4.97 15.88
CA VAL A 105 -17.50 3.71 16.58
C VAL A 105 -16.97 3.91 17.99
N ASP A 106 -17.76 3.49 18.97
CA ASP A 106 -17.43 3.64 20.40
C ASP A 106 -16.85 2.35 20.97
N GLU A 107 -17.20 1.18 20.41
CA GLU A 107 -16.73 -0.13 20.85
C GLU A 107 -16.65 -1.13 19.68
N LEU A 108 -15.64 -2.00 19.73
CA LEU A 108 -15.44 -3.09 18.77
C LEU A 108 -15.79 -4.44 19.41
N ILE A 109 -16.56 -5.26 18.70
CA ILE A 109 -16.85 -6.65 19.07
C ILE A 109 -16.24 -7.55 17.98
N VAL A 110 -15.35 -8.46 18.35
CA VAL A 110 -14.69 -9.38 17.41
C VAL A 110 -15.16 -10.80 17.72
N GLY A 111 -16.03 -11.33 16.86
CA GLY A 111 -16.65 -12.65 16.98
C GLY A 111 -16.20 -13.62 15.90
N THR A 112 -14.91 -13.65 15.58
CA THR A 112 -14.34 -14.59 14.61
C THR A 112 -13.99 -15.90 15.31
N ALA A 113 -14.46 -17.05 14.82
CA ALA A 113 -14.08 -18.33 15.39
C ALA A 113 -12.55 -18.56 15.22
N PRO A 114 -11.88 -19.26 16.17
CA PRO A 114 -10.54 -19.76 15.96
C PRO A 114 -10.60 -20.91 14.94
N HIS A 115 -10.82 -20.59 13.67
CA HIS A 115 -10.70 -21.57 12.58
C HIS A 115 -9.22 -21.74 12.21
N HIS A 116 -8.90 -22.92 11.70
CA HIS A 116 -7.60 -23.53 11.32
C HIS A 116 -6.60 -22.66 10.47
N ILE A 117 -6.85 -21.38 10.30
CA ILE A 117 -6.10 -20.38 9.53
C ILE A 117 -5.16 -19.55 10.43
N GLU A 118 -5.18 -19.77 11.75
CA GLU A 118 -4.16 -19.25 12.69
C GLU A 118 -2.73 -19.74 12.37
N SER A 119 -2.54 -20.66 11.42
CA SER A 119 -1.31 -21.42 11.39
C SER A 119 -0.06 -20.66 10.99
N TRP A 120 -0.08 -19.49 10.33
CA TRP A 120 1.23 -19.03 9.85
C TRP A 120 1.58 -17.53 9.71
N LEU A 121 0.69 -16.56 10.01
CA LEU A 121 1.13 -15.19 10.41
C LEU A 121 0.00 -14.23 10.86
N HIS A 122 -1.14 -14.72 11.37
CA HIS A 122 -2.27 -13.87 11.77
C HIS A 122 -2.32 -13.71 13.29
N VAL A 123 -1.60 -12.70 13.76
CA VAL A 123 -1.62 -12.20 15.14
C VAL A 123 -3.06 -11.87 15.53
N ASP A 124 -3.52 -12.44 16.65
CA ASP A 124 -4.70 -12.11 17.45
C ASP A 124 -5.38 -10.78 17.02
N LEU A 125 -6.40 -10.90 16.17
CA LEU A 125 -7.14 -9.76 15.62
C LEU A 125 -7.69 -8.85 16.73
N PRO A 126 -8.30 -9.40 17.81
CA PRO A 126 -8.67 -8.59 18.97
C PRO A 126 -7.52 -7.75 19.56
N HIS A 127 -6.33 -8.32 19.76
CA HIS A 127 -5.17 -7.57 20.25
C HIS A 127 -4.68 -6.50 19.26
N ARG A 128 -4.67 -6.79 17.95
CA ARG A 128 -4.33 -5.79 16.93
C ARG A 128 -5.31 -4.62 16.94
N ALA A 129 -6.60 -4.92 17.08
CA ALA A 129 -7.64 -3.91 17.12
C ALA A 129 -7.61 -3.07 18.40
N ALA A 130 -7.17 -3.63 19.52
CA ALA A 130 -7.04 -2.89 20.78
C ALA A 130 -6.08 -1.68 20.68
N HIS A 131 -5.10 -1.74 19.76
CA HIS A 131 -4.18 -0.64 19.49
C HIS A 131 -4.87 0.61 18.92
N LEU A 132 -6.07 0.48 18.37
CA LEU A 132 -6.84 1.59 17.81
C LEU A 132 -7.38 2.54 18.88
N GLY A 133 -7.26 2.17 20.17
CA GLY A 133 -7.70 2.95 21.31
C GLY A 133 -9.19 2.81 21.62
N LEU A 134 -9.86 1.83 20.98
CA LEU A 134 -11.23 1.45 21.26
C LEU A 134 -11.29 0.30 22.26
N PRO A 135 -12.31 0.23 23.13
CA PRO A 135 -12.63 -0.99 23.86
C PRO A 135 -12.91 -2.12 22.85
N VAL A 136 -12.21 -3.26 23.00
CA VAL A 136 -12.43 -4.44 22.15
C VAL A 136 -12.99 -5.57 23.00
N THR A 137 -14.05 -6.21 22.54
CA THR A 137 -14.61 -7.41 23.16
C THR A 137 -14.45 -8.58 22.19
N ALA A 138 -13.60 -9.54 22.53
CA ALA A 138 -13.50 -10.80 21.80
C ALA A 138 -14.62 -11.75 22.24
N VAL A 139 -15.38 -12.31 21.30
CA VAL A 139 -16.45 -13.26 21.55
C VAL A 139 -16.08 -14.57 20.87
N SER A 140 -15.90 -15.65 21.65
CA SER A 140 -15.60 -16.96 21.10
C SER A 140 -16.45 -18.04 21.76
N ALA A 141 -16.99 -18.95 20.95
CA ALA A 141 -17.60 -20.18 21.45
C ALA A 141 -16.49 -21.21 21.72
N PRO A 142 -16.47 -21.90 22.88
CA PRO A 142 -17.39 -21.84 24.02
C PRO A 142 -16.94 -20.92 25.18
N ALA A 143 -15.86 -20.14 25.00
CA ALA A 143 -15.17 -19.41 26.07
C ALA A 143 -15.86 -18.12 26.55
N GLY A 144 -16.90 -17.64 25.87
CA GLY A 144 -17.65 -16.44 26.25
C GLY A 144 -17.00 -15.14 25.75
N ALA A 145 -17.38 -14.00 26.34
CA ALA A 145 -16.88 -12.68 25.96
C ALA A 145 -15.69 -12.24 26.84
N THR A 146 -14.56 -11.89 26.22
CA THR A 146 -13.35 -11.38 26.89
C THR A 146 -13.09 -9.94 26.47
N GLN A 147 -12.98 -9.02 27.43
CA GLN A 147 -12.64 -7.63 27.14
C GLN A 147 -11.12 -7.45 27.05
N ILE A 148 -10.67 -6.87 25.95
CA ILE A 148 -9.26 -6.56 25.67
C ILE A 148 -9.13 -5.04 25.59
N ARG A 149 -8.22 -4.49 26.40
CA ARG A 149 -7.87 -3.08 26.40
C ARG A 149 -6.36 -2.92 26.34
N ASP A 150 -5.89 -2.02 25.49
CA ASP A 150 -4.52 -1.54 25.51
C ASP A 150 -4.49 -0.22 26.34
N PRO A 151 -3.95 -0.22 27.57
CA PRO A 151 -3.95 0.95 28.44
C PRO A 151 -3.08 2.10 27.90
N HIS A 152 -2.23 1.84 26.90
CA HIS A 152 -1.39 2.84 26.25
C HIS A 152 -1.95 3.33 24.91
N ALA A 153 -3.07 2.76 24.45
CA ALA A 153 -3.73 3.18 23.23
C ALA A 153 -4.68 4.37 23.50
N HIS A 154 -4.46 5.46 22.78
CA HIS A 154 -5.41 6.58 22.69
C HIS A 154 -6.19 6.43 21.38
N LEU A 155 -7.45 6.89 21.32
CA LEU A 155 -8.24 6.84 20.09
C LEU A 155 -7.51 7.59 18.97
N ARG A 156 -6.89 6.86 18.02
CA ARG A 156 -6.09 7.44 16.93
C ARG A 156 -6.89 7.64 15.65
N ILE A 157 -8.04 6.97 15.55
CA ILE A 157 -8.88 6.91 14.36
C ILE A 157 -10.30 7.32 14.76
N GLY A 158 -10.86 8.27 14.03
CA GLY A 158 -12.24 8.69 14.18
C GLY A 158 -12.74 9.30 12.88
N PRO A 159 -14.06 9.45 12.71
CA PRO A 159 -14.65 9.99 11.50
C PRO A 159 -14.12 11.40 11.25
N SER A 160 -13.36 11.57 10.17
CA SER A 160 -12.88 12.89 9.82
C SER A 160 -14.04 13.68 9.22
N LEU A 161 -14.38 14.84 9.80
CA LEU A 161 -15.28 15.83 9.17
C LEU A 161 -14.68 16.44 7.87
N GLY A 162 -13.44 16.06 7.53
CA GLY A 162 -12.76 16.42 6.30
C GLY A 162 -13.10 15.52 5.11
N ARG A 163 -12.71 15.96 3.92
CA ARG A 163 -12.94 15.26 2.65
C ARG A 163 -12.42 13.81 2.71
N ARG A 164 -13.31 12.82 2.54
CA ARG A 164 -13.02 11.38 2.49
C ARG A 164 -11.82 11.08 1.57
N MET A 165 -10.76 10.51 2.13
CA MET A 165 -9.55 10.11 1.42
C MET A 165 -9.61 8.61 1.10
N LEU A 166 -9.80 8.28 -0.17
CA LEU A 166 -9.74 6.90 -0.67
C LEU A 166 -8.29 6.49 -0.85
N ASN A 167 -8.02 5.17 -0.86
CA ASN A 167 -6.68 4.65 -1.13
C ASN A 167 -6.10 5.31 -2.40
N LYS A 168 -4.90 5.87 -2.27
CA LYS A 168 -4.25 6.66 -3.33
C LYS A 168 -3.22 5.89 -4.13
N VAL A 169 -3.01 4.62 -3.81
CA VAL A 169 -2.04 3.75 -4.48
C VAL A 169 -2.78 2.76 -5.39
N PRO A 170 -2.30 2.54 -6.62
CA PRO A 170 -2.86 1.54 -7.52
C PRO A 170 -2.82 0.14 -6.95
N GLU A 171 -3.71 -0.72 -7.44
CA GLU A 171 -3.62 -2.15 -7.18
C GLU A 171 -2.32 -2.74 -7.76
N VAL A 172 -1.67 -3.63 -6.99
CA VAL A 172 -0.43 -4.32 -7.38
C VAL A 172 -0.76 -5.41 -8.41
N THR A 173 -0.92 -4.99 -9.67
CA THR A 173 -1.18 -5.85 -10.81
C THR A 173 0.08 -6.01 -11.68
N LEU A 174 0.01 -6.80 -12.75
CA LEU A 174 1.08 -6.83 -13.75
C LEU A 174 1.37 -5.43 -14.33
N TYR A 175 0.32 -4.62 -14.56
CA TYR A 175 0.48 -3.25 -15.06
C TYR A 175 1.29 -2.38 -14.10
N PHE A 176 1.09 -2.53 -12.79
CA PHE A 176 1.87 -1.83 -11.79
C PHE A 176 3.36 -2.12 -11.94
N TRP A 177 3.75 -3.39 -12.02
CA TRP A 177 5.16 -3.77 -12.15
C TRP A 177 5.77 -3.32 -13.46
N VAL A 178 5.02 -3.45 -14.57
CA VAL A 178 5.47 -3.05 -15.91
C VAL A 178 5.70 -1.54 -15.99
N ILE A 179 4.73 -0.71 -15.58
CA ILE A 179 4.90 0.75 -15.60
C ILE A 179 6.01 1.16 -14.64
N LYS A 180 6.08 0.54 -13.45
CA LYS A 180 7.12 0.85 -12.48
C LYS A 180 8.52 0.59 -13.02
N ILE A 181 8.78 -0.57 -13.62
CA ILE A 181 10.08 -0.89 -14.21
C ILE A 181 10.41 0.11 -15.33
N MET A 182 9.43 0.53 -16.13
CA MET A 182 9.65 1.59 -17.10
C MET A 182 9.99 2.94 -16.43
N CYS A 183 9.31 3.31 -15.35
CA CYS A 183 9.60 4.55 -14.61
C CYS A 183 10.99 4.54 -13.99
N THR A 184 11.48 3.39 -13.51
CA THR A 184 12.84 3.27 -12.98
C THR A 184 13.88 3.43 -14.10
N THR A 185 13.69 2.79 -15.26
CA THR A 185 14.57 2.98 -16.43
C THR A 185 14.56 4.42 -16.96
N VAL A 186 13.39 5.07 -17.01
CA VAL A 186 13.28 6.50 -17.38
C VAL A 186 13.95 7.41 -16.36
N GLY A 187 13.86 7.08 -15.07
CA GLY A 187 14.48 7.87 -14.01
C GLY A 187 15.97 8.12 -14.25
N GLU A 188 16.68 7.06 -14.63
CA GLU A 188 18.11 7.10 -14.97
C GLU A 188 18.36 7.89 -16.25
N THR A 189 17.78 7.41 -17.35
CA THR A 189 18.03 7.98 -18.69
C THR A 189 17.58 9.43 -18.85
N ALA A 190 16.53 9.87 -18.14
CA ALA A 190 16.08 11.25 -18.15
C ALA A 190 16.94 12.16 -17.25
N ALA A 191 17.48 11.65 -16.14
CA ALA A 191 18.42 12.40 -15.31
C ALA A 191 19.70 12.71 -16.11
N ASP A 192 20.26 11.71 -16.79
CA ASP A 192 21.41 11.86 -17.69
C ASP A 192 21.11 12.83 -18.83
N TYR A 193 19.95 12.69 -19.46
CA TYR A 193 19.56 13.57 -20.57
C TYR A 193 19.48 15.04 -20.14
N LEU A 194 18.86 15.31 -18.99
CA LEU A 194 18.76 16.67 -18.46
C LEU A 194 20.15 17.21 -18.06
N ASN A 195 21.00 16.37 -17.49
CA ASN A 195 22.33 16.74 -17.05
C ASN A 195 23.30 17.00 -18.21
N GLU A 196 23.49 16.00 -19.08
CA GLU A 196 24.52 15.95 -20.11
C GLU A 196 24.06 16.54 -21.45
N ASN A 197 22.90 16.11 -21.96
CA ASN A 197 22.46 16.51 -23.30
C ASN A 197 21.90 17.94 -23.34
N LEU A 198 21.14 18.33 -22.32
CA LEU A 198 20.60 19.68 -22.20
C LEU A 198 21.60 20.67 -21.57
N GLY A 199 22.71 20.17 -21.03
CA GLY A 199 23.78 21.00 -20.46
C GLY A 199 23.35 21.82 -19.24
N PHE A 200 22.25 21.43 -18.56
CA PHE A 200 21.82 22.11 -17.34
C PHE A 200 22.84 21.92 -16.21
N GLY A 201 23.56 20.80 -16.21
CA GLY A 201 24.40 20.36 -15.12
C GLY A 201 23.58 19.88 -13.92
N LEU A 202 24.15 18.94 -13.15
CA LEU A 202 23.55 18.29 -11.99
C LEU A 202 22.77 19.24 -11.07
N SER A 203 23.32 20.42 -10.76
CA SER A 203 22.70 21.37 -9.83
C SER A 203 21.38 21.94 -10.34
N LYS A 204 21.35 22.46 -11.57
CA LYS A 204 20.14 23.11 -12.11
C LYS A 204 19.06 22.07 -12.37
N THR A 205 19.44 20.90 -12.90
CA THR A 205 18.55 19.76 -13.10
C THR A 205 17.89 19.35 -11.78
N THR A 206 18.66 19.26 -10.70
CA THR A 206 18.13 18.92 -9.37
C THR A 206 17.12 19.94 -8.87
N TYR A 207 17.39 21.25 -9.01
CA TYR A 207 16.44 22.28 -8.56
C TYR A 207 15.15 22.28 -9.37
N VAL A 208 15.23 22.15 -10.70
CA VAL A 208 14.06 22.13 -11.59
C VAL A 208 13.21 20.88 -11.32
N THR A 209 13.83 19.70 -11.32
CA THR A 209 13.13 18.44 -11.03
C THR A 209 12.58 18.41 -9.61
N GLY A 210 13.32 18.93 -8.63
CA GLY A 210 12.86 19.05 -7.24
C GLY A 210 11.66 19.98 -7.08
N ALA A 211 11.64 21.12 -7.78
CA ALA A 211 10.49 22.03 -7.78
C ALA A 211 9.26 21.38 -8.43
N LEU A 212 9.45 20.66 -9.55
CA LEU A 212 8.38 19.90 -10.21
C LEU A 212 7.85 18.79 -9.30
N LEU A 213 8.74 18.04 -8.63
CA LEU A 213 8.37 17.00 -7.68
C LEU A 213 7.55 17.58 -6.53
N ALA A 214 7.97 18.71 -5.96
CA ALA A 214 7.25 19.37 -4.88
C ALA A 214 5.84 19.81 -5.33
N ALA A 215 5.70 20.38 -6.52
CA ALA A 215 4.41 20.75 -7.08
C ALA A 215 3.48 19.53 -7.26
N LEU A 216 4.00 18.45 -7.85
CA LEU A 216 3.26 17.21 -8.05
C LEU A 216 2.86 16.55 -6.73
N LEU A 217 3.77 16.48 -5.75
CA LEU A 217 3.46 15.98 -4.41
C LEU A 217 2.38 16.82 -3.74
N VAL A 218 2.47 18.16 -3.78
CA VAL A 218 1.41 19.03 -3.24
C VAL A 218 0.06 18.73 -3.88
N THR A 219 0.01 18.52 -5.20
CA THR A 219 -1.23 18.11 -5.88
C THR A 219 -1.70 16.71 -5.48
N GLN A 220 -0.78 15.77 -5.27
CA GLN A 220 -1.07 14.39 -4.86
C GLN A 220 -1.61 14.33 -3.42
N PHE A 221 -1.00 15.06 -2.48
CA PHE A 221 -1.50 15.20 -1.11
C PHE A 221 -2.88 15.87 -1.07
N ARG A 222 -3.16 16.81 -1.98
CA ARG A 222 -4.47 17.46 -2.13
C ARG A 222 -5.54 16.60 -2.76
N ALA A 223 -5.17 15.62 -3.60
CA ALA A 223 -6.12 14.68 -4.16
C ALA A 223 -6.76 13.87 -3.03
N SER A 224 -8.04 13.52 -3.14
CA SER A 224 -8.74 12.70 -2.14
C SER A 224 -8.96 11.26 -2.60
N ARG A 225 -8.41 10.89 -3.76
CA ARG A 225 -8.54 9.57 -4.37
C ARG A 225 -7.37 9.30 -5.30
N TYR A 226 -7.16 8.02 -5.63
CA TYR A 226 -6.24 7.63 -6.68
C TYR A 226 -6.62 8.25 -8.03
N ILE A 227 -5.66 8.97 -8.64
CA ILE A 227 -5.74 9.51 -10.00
C ILE A 227 -4.52 8.94 -10.75
N PRO A 228 -4.71 8.02 -11.71
CA PRO A 228 -3.61 7.32 -12.35
C PRO A 228 -2.55 8.26 -12.93
N GLY A 229 -2.98 9.27 -13.70
CA GLY A 229 -2.06 10.25 -14.29
C GLY A 229 -1.23 11.01 -13.27
N LEU A 230 -1.82 11.41 -12.15
CA LEU A 230 -1.10 12.16 -11.10
C LEU A 230 -0.10 11.28 -10.37
N TYR A 231 -0.53 10.10 -9.94
CA TYR A 231 0.32 9.16 -9.21
C TYR A 231 1.52 8.73 -10.05
N TRP A 232 1.31 8.32 -11.31
CA TRP A 232 2.41 7.90 -12.17
C TRP A 232 3.32 9.06 -12.57
N SER A 233 2.81 10.28 -12.69
CA SER A 233 3.64 11.47 -12.88
C SER A 233 4.55 11.72 -11.69
N VAL A 234 4.05 11.59 -10.46
CA VAL A 234 4.88 11.66 -9.24
C VAL A 234 5.94 10.55 -9.27
N VAL A 235 5.58 9.32 -9.63
CA VAL A 235 6.52 8.18 -9.69
C VAL A 235 7.62 8.39 -10.74
N VAL A 236 7.31 8.98 -11.89
CA VAL A 236 8.33 9.33 -12.90
C VAL A 236 9.23 10.46 -12.40
N VAL A 237 8.67 11.54 -11.85
CA VAL A 237 9.50 12.68 -11.43
C VAL A 237 10.34 12.34 -10.19
N ILE A 238 9.80 11.56 -9.26
CA ILE A 238 10.54 11.10 -8.07
C ILE A 238 11.66 10.12 -8.45
N SER A 239 11.51 9.36 -9.55
CA SER A 239 12.57 8.47 -10.02
C SER A 239 13.77 9.24 -10.54
N VAL A 240 13.53 10.27 -11.37
CA VAL A 240 14.56 11.19 -11.85
C VAL A 240 15.21 11.92 -10.67
N PHE A 241 14.40 12.45 -9.75
CA PHE A 241 14.93 13.17 -8.59
C PHE A 241 15.78 12.27 -7.67
N GLY A 242 15.36 11.02 -7.46
CA GLY A 242 16.11 10.04 -6.66
C GLY A 242 17.49 9.71 -7.26
N THR A 243 17.59 9.55 -8.58
CA THR A 243 18.88 9.41 -9.28
C THR A 243 19.76 10.63 -9.03
N LEU A 244 19.24 11.83 -9.27
CA LEU A 244 19.99 13.08 -9.07
C LEU A 244 20.52 13.27 -7.64
N ILE A 245 19.82 12.77 -6.61
CA ILE A 245 20.34 12.80 -5.24
C ILE A 245 21.63 11.98 -5.14
N THR A 246 21.62 10.77 -5.69
CA THR A 246 22.78 9.88 -5.70
C THR A 246 23.92 10.50 -6.51
N ASP A 247 23.66 10.95 -7.73
CA ASP A 247 24.69 11.52 -8.62
C ASP A 247 25.33 12.79 -8.04
N ASN A 248 24.53 13.66 -7.39
CA ASN A 248 25.12 14.81 -6.69
C ASN A 248 26.05 14.36 -5.57
N MET A 249 25.72 13.29 -4.84
CA MET A 249 26.61 12.79 -3.79
C MET A 249 27.89 12.22 -4.40
N THR A 250 27.79 11.38 -5.43
CA THR A 250 28.93 10.65 -6.01
C THR A 250 29.78 11.54 -6.90
N ASP A 251 29.19 12.27 -7.83
CA ASP A 251 29.92 12.92 -8.91
C ASP A 251 30.31 14.35 -8.53
N ARG A 252 29.41 15.04 -7.83
CA ARG A 252 29.65 16.43 -7.42
C ARG A 252 30.37 16.51 -6.07
N TYR A 253 29.92 15.76 -5.07
CA TYR A 253 30.51 15.78 -3.73
C TYR A 253 31.56 14.68 -3.51
N ASN A 254 31.86 13.85 -4.51
CA ASN A 254 32.89 12.80 -4.45
C ASN A 254 32.67 11.79 -3.29
N VAL A 255 31.42 11.56 -2.90
CA VAL A 255 31.08 10.56 -1.89
C VAL A 255 31.11 9.18 -2.55
N PRO A 256 31.94 8.23 -2.07
CA PRO A 256 32.03 6.92 -2.69
C PRO A 256 30.68 6.17 -2.67
N LEU A 257 30.35 5.49 -3.78
CA LEU A 257 29.19 4.59 -3.89
C LEU A 257 29.14 3.52 -2.78
N THR A 258 30.31 3.02 -2.36
CA THR A 258 30.46 2.08 -1.23
C THR A 258 30.01 2.66 0.11
N THR A 259 29.89 3.98 0.20
CA THR A 259 29.47 4.72 1.39
C THR A 259 28.03 5.24 1.25
N SER A 260 27.64 5.78 0.10
CA SER A 260 26.27 6.27 -0.11
C SER A 260 25.23 5.14 -0.08
N THR A 261 25.53 3.98 -0.67
CA THR A 261 24.62 2.81 -0.70
C THR A 261 24.21 2.34 0.71
N PRO A 262 25.13 2.02 1.65
CA PRO A 262 24.72 1.64 3.00
C PRO A 262 24.04 2.79 3.76
N ILE A 263 24.40 4.06 3.51
CA ILE A 263 23.71 5.21 4.11
C ILE A 263 22.23 5.25 3.68
N PHE A 264 21.94 5.14 2.38
CA PHE A 264 20.57 5.11 1.90
C PHE A 264 19.80 3.88 2.40
N ALA A 265 20.46 2.72 2.54
CA ALA A 265 19.85 1.53 3.11
C ALA A 265 19.47 1.73 4.59
N VAL A 266 20.34 2.36 5.39
CA VAL A 266 20.07 2.69 6.80
C VAL A 266 18.94 3.72 6.90
N ILE A 267 18.94 4.76 6.07
CA ILE A 267 17.86 5.76 6.06
C ILE A 267 16.52 5.11 5.70
N LEU A 268 16.49 4.27 4.66
CA LEU A 268 15.29 3.54 4.27
C LEU A 268 14.79 2.62 5.39
N ALA A 269 15.70 1.93 6.08
CA ALA A 269 15.36 1.11 7.25
C ALA A 269 14.77 1.94 8.40
N ILE A 270 15.31 3.13 8.68
CA ILE A 270 14.76 4.07 9.67
C ILE A 270 13.36 4.53 9.26
N VAL A 271 13.13 4.83 7.97
CA VAL A 271 11.81 5.20 7.46
C VAL A 271 10.80 4.08 7.68
N PHE A 272 11.14 2.83 7.34
CA PHE A 272 10.27 1.68 7.59
C PHE A 272 10.05 1.42 9.07
N ALA A 273 11.09 1.51 9.91
CA ALA A 273 10.98 1.30 11.35
C ALA A 273 10.08 2.37 12.00
N THR A 274 10.20 3.63 11.58
CA THR A 274 9.37 4.73 12.05
C THR A 274 7.93 4.57 11.59
N TRP A 275 7.72 4.21 10.31
CA TRP A 275 6.38 3.96 9.78
C TRP A 275 5.70 2.81 10.52
N TRP A 276 6.38 1.68 10.72
CA TRP A 276 5.86 0.57 11.50
C TRP A 276 5.63 0.92 12.97
N GLY A 277 6.51 1.72 13.58
CA GLY A 277 6.35 2.17 14.97
C GLY A 277 5.12 3.05 15.18
N VAL A 278 4.77 3.88 14.19
CA VAL A 278 3.64 4.82 14.27
C VAL A 278 2.32 4.20 13.81
N GLU A 279 2.34 3.48 12.69
CA GLU A 279 1.13 2.99 12.00
C GLU A 279 0.92 1.48 12.16
N ARG A 280 1.92 0.73 12.64
CA ARG A 280 1.90 -0.75 12.82
C ARG A 280 1.45 -1.53 11.58
N THR A 281 1.58 -0.91 10.42
CA THR A 281 1.35 -1.49 9.10
C THR A 281 2.34 -0.89 8.11
N LEU A 282 2.85 -1.72 7.20
CA LEU A 282 3.61 -1.31 6.02
C LEU A 282 2.80 -1.59 4.74
N SER A 283 1.51 -1.86 4.87
CA SER A 283 0.62 -2.16 3.76
C SER A 283 0.40 -0.92 2.91
N ILE A 284 0.57 -1.06 1.60
CA ILE A 284 0.27 0.00 0.62
C ILE A 284 -1.22 0.07 0.27
N HIS A 285 -2.03 -0.88 0.75
CA HIS A 285 -3.47 -0.93 0.48
C HIS A 285 -4.28 0.00 1.40
N THR A 286 -3.64 0.56 2.43
CA THR A 286 -4.27 1.35 3.49
C THR A 286 -3.73 2.79 3.59
N ILE A 287 -3.37 3.37 2.44
CA ILE A 287 -2.91 4.77 2.38
C ILE A 287 -4.13 5.69 2.29
N PHE A 288 -4.84 5.81 3.41
CA PHE A 288 -6.03 6.65 3.60
C PHE A 288 -5.79 7.85 4.53
N THR A 289 -4.61 7.95 5.17
CA THR A 289 -4.21 9.15 5.92
C THR A 289 -3.06 9.88 5.24
N THR A 290 -2.99 11.20 5.43
CA THR A 290 -1.86 12.03 4.95
C THR A 290 -0.53 11.60 5.57
N ARG A 291 -0.55 11.05 6.80
CA ARG A 291 0.65 10.54 7.46
C ARG A 291 1.18 9.27 6.78
N ARG A 292 0.30 8.30 6.49
CA ARG A 292 0.68 7.08 5.75
C ARG A 292 1.16 7.42 4.35
N GLU A 293 0.51 8.38 3.68
CA GLU A 293 0.93 8.88 2.38
C GLU A 293 2.34 9.52 2.43
N ALA A 294 2.66 10.27 3.49
CA ALA A 294 3.99 10.84 3.67
C ALA A 294 5.07 9.76 3.87
N PHE A 295 4.83 8.75 4.71
CA PHE A 295 5.76 7.63 4.87
C PHE A 295 5.95 6.86 3.57
N TYR A 296 4.86 6.65 2.82
CA TYR A 296 4.89 5.98 1.53
C TYR A 296 5.78 6.72 0.52
N TRP A 297 5.56 8.02 0.30
CA TRP A 297 6.37 8.80 -0.64
C TRP A 297 7.82 8.95 -0.18
N LEU A 298 8.07 9.03 1.13
CA LEU A 298 9.41 9.07 1.69
C LEU A 298 10.17 7.74 1.48
N ALA A 299 9.50 6.61 1.72
CA ALA A 299 10.05 5.28 1.46
C ALA A 299 10.36 5.10 -0.03
N ILE A 300 9.48 5.57 -0.90
CA ILE A 300 9.70 5.58 -2.35
C ILE A 300 10.94 6.39 -2.70
N LEU A 301 11.06 7.64 -2.23
CA LEU A 301 12.20 8.50 -2.53
C LEU A 301 13.55 7.83 -2.20
N PHE A 302 13.68 7.29 -0.97
CA PHE A 302 14.92 6.65 -0.55
C PHE A 302 15.16 5.30 -1.22
N THR A 303 14.09 4.60 -1.63
CA THR A 303 14.23 3.42 -2.48
C THR A 303 14.82 3.78 -3.84
N PHE A 304 14.38 4.90 -4.43
CA PHE A 304 14.92 5.38 -5.70
C PHE A 304 16.40 5.74 -5.58
N ALA A 305 16.79 6.52 -4.57
CA ALA A 305 18.19 6.88 -4.33
C ALA A 305 19.08 5.66 -4.02
N LEU A 306 18.62 4.77 -3.13
CA LEU A 306 19.33 3.52 -2.80
C LEU A 306 19.55 2.66 -4.04
N GLY A 307 18.53 2.51 -4.87
CA GLY A 307 18.62 1.61 -6.01
C GLY A 307 19.49 2.13 -7.15
N THR A 308 19.57 3.45 -7.36
CA THR A 308 20.60 4.03 -8.26
C THR A 308 21.99 3.72 -7.69
N ALA A 309 22.23 4.08 -6.42
CA ALA A 309 23.54 3.85 -5.79
C ALA A 309 23.97 2.36 -5.78
N ALA A 310 23.01 1.44 -5.59
CA ALA A 310 23.27 0.00 -5.65
C ALA A 310 23.50 -0.52 -7.08
N GLY A 311 22.83 0.07 -8.08
CA GLY A 311 23.03 -0.22 -9.50
C GLY A 311 24.44 0.13 -9.94
N ASP A 312 24.85 1.38 -9.74
CA ASP A 312 26.16 1.90 -10.15
C ASP A 312 27.29 1.24 -9.38
N LEU A 313 27.08 0.97 -8.08
CA LEU A 313 28.04 0.22 -7.26
C LEU A 313 28.30 -1.16 -7.87
N SER A 314 27.25 -1.84 -8.32
CA SER A 314 27.35 -3.19 -8.89
C SER A 314 27.96 -3.17 -10.29
N ALA A 315 27.51 -2.25 -11.16
CA ALA A 315 27.93 -2.22 -12.54
C ALA A 315 29.33 -1.61 -12.74
N GLU A 316 29.59 -0.46 -12.11
CA GLU A 316 30.79 0.34 -12.39
C GLU A 316 31.91 0.09 -11.38
N LYS A 317 31.58 0.05 -10.08
CA LYS A 317 32.60 -0.05 -9.04
C LYS A 317 33.06 -1.48 -8.75
N LEU A 318 32.15 -2.45 -8.87
CA LEU A 318 32.51 -3.87 -8.86
C LEU A 318 32.95 -4.39 -10.24
N ASP A 319 32.94 -3.54 -11.27
CA ASP A 319 33.36 -3.85 -12.65
C ASP A 319 32.61 -5.05 -13.26
N LEU A 320 31.38 -5.32 -12.78
CA LEU A 320 30.55 -6.44 -13.25
C LEU A 320 29.90 -6.13 -14.61
N GLY A 321 29.73 -4.85 -14.93
CA GLY A 321 28.99 -4.39 -16.11
C GLY A 321 27.48 -4.41 -15.94
N TYR A 322 26.78 -3.73 -16.85
CA TYR A 322 25.34 -3.52 -16.75
C TYR A 322 24.55 -4.82 -16.97
N GLY A 323 24.94 -5.63 -17.97
CA GLY A 323 24.25 -6.89 -18.27
C GLY A 323 24.26 -7.92 -17.12
N VAL A 324 25.40 -8.05 -16.43
CA VAL A 324 25.51 -8.94 -15.25
C VAL A 324 24.71 -8.38 -14.08
N SER A 325 24.73 -7.07 -13.87
CA SER A 325 23.93 -6.41 -12.83
C SER A 325 22.42 -6.65 -13.04
N ILE A 326 21.94 -6.53 -14.28
CA ILE A 326 20.55 -6.87 -14.66
C ILE A 326 20.23 -8.32 -14.29
N ALA A 327 21.11 -9.27 -14.61
CA ALA A 327 20.91 -10.68 -14.30
C ALA A 327 20.85 -10.94 -12.79
N ILE A 328 21.72 -10.29 -12.00
CA ILE A 328 21.74 -10.40 -10.53
C ILE A 328 20.44 -9.89 -9.94
N PHE A 329 20.02 -8.66 -10.27
CA PHE A 329 18.79 -8.08 -9.70
C PHE A 329 17.54 -8.83 -10.18
N GLY A 330 17.51 -9.29 -11.44
CA GLY A 330 16.46 -10.15 -11.95
C GLY A 330 16.36 -11.48 -11.19
N ALA A 331 17.50 -12.13 -10.92
CA ALA A 331 17.56 -13.35 -10.12
C ALA A 331 17.11 -13.12 -8.68
N LEU A 332 17.46 -12.00 -8.05
CA LEU A 332 17.01 -11.65 -6.71
C LEU A 332 15.50 -11.42 -6.65
N ILE A 333 14.91 -10.75 -7.66
CA ILE A 333 13.45 -10.59 -7.74
C ILE A 333 12.77 -11.94 -7.95
N ALA A 334 13.33 -12.80 -8.80
CA ALA A 334 12.83 -14.16 -8.98
C ALA A 334 12.91 -14.97 -7.68
N ALA A 335 14.00 -14.84 -6.91
CA ALA A 335 14.15 -15.48 -5.61
C ALA A 335 13.10 -14.98 -4.60
N VAL A 336 12.83 -13.67 -4.54
CA VAL A 336 11.74 -13.12 -3.70
C VAL A 336 10.38 -13.65 -4.14
N THR A 337 10.15 -13.77 -5.45
CA THR A 337 8.92 -14.33 -6.02
C THR A 337 8.74 -15.80 -5.62
N VAL A 338 9.79 -16.61 -5.73
CA VAL A 338 9.79 -18.00 -5.27
C VAL A 338 9.61 -18.08 -3.76
N ALA A 339 10.27 -17.23 -2.98
CA ALA A 339 10.08 -17.14 -1.53
C ALA A 339 8.61 -16.87 -1.16
N HIS A 340 7.94 -15.98 -1.91
CA HIS A 340 6.53 -15.69 -1.71
C HIS A 340 5.62 -16.89 -2.06
N PHE A 341 5.78 -17.47 -3.24
CA PHE A 341 4.86 -18.52 -3.72
C PHE A 341 5.16 -19.92 -3.15
N ALA A 342 6.43 -20.28 -2.96
CA ALA A 342 6.82 -21.60 -2.48
C ALA A 342 6.99 -21.67 -0.96
N PHE A 343 7.47 -20.58 -0.33
CA PHE A 343 7.76 -20.54 1.10
C PHE A 343 6.80 -19.65 1.90
N LYS A 344 5.70 -19.20 1.27
CA LYS A 344 4.65 -18.37 1.90
C LYS A 344 5.19 -17.11 2.60
N LEU A 345 6.24 -16.49 2.04
CA LEU A 345 6.80 -15.23 2.56
C LEU A 345 5.71 -14.15 2.64
N ASN A 346 5.70 -13.37 3.72
CA ASN A 346 4.73 -12.30 3.95
C ASN A 346 4.59 -11.37 2.72
N ALA A 347 3.36 -11.14 2.26
CA ALA A 347 3.08 -10.38 1.04
C ALA A 347 3.59 -8.93 1.08
N VAL A 348 3.51 -8.26 2.24
CA VAL A 348 3.99 -6.88 2.41
C VAL A 348 5.52 -6.83 2.35
N LEU A 349 6.19 -7.77 3.01
CA LEU A 349 7.64 -7.88 2.97
C LEU A 349 8.14 -8.24 1.56
N ALA A 350 7.52 -9.24 0.92
CA ALA A 350 7.83 -9.64 -0.44
C ALA A 350 7.63 -8.47 -1.42
N PHE A 351 6.53 -7.72 -1.26
CA PHE A 351 6.28 -6.50 -2.03
C PHE A 351 7.41 -5.50 -1.87
N TRP A 352 7.80 -5.13 -0.64
CA TRP A 352 8.85 -4.13 -0.43
C TRP A 352 10.22 -4.60 -0.91
N LEU A 353 10.58 -5.87 -0.73
CA LEU A 353 11.83 -6.42 -1.27
C LEU A 353 11.85 -6.36 -2.80
N ALA A 354 10.81 -6.87 -3.46
CA ALA A 354 10.70 -6.77 -4.92
C ALA A 354 10.66 -5.30 -5.36
N TYR A 355 9.97 -4.44 -4.59
CA TYR A 355 9.87 -3.03 -4.88
C TYR A 355 11.26 -2.36 -4.85
N ILE A 356 12.07 -2.64 -3.84
CA ILE A 356 13.43 -2.10 -3.72
C ILE A 356 14.31 -2.64 -4.86
N LEU A 357 14.27 -3.94 -5.14
CA LEU A 357 15.13 -4.58 -6.14
C LEU A 357 14.82 -4.19 -7.59
N THR A 358 13.58 -3.84 -7.91
CA THR A 358 13.24 -3.33 -9.26
C THR A 358 13.89 -1.98 -9.60
N ARG A 359 14.37 -1.23 -8.60
CA ARG A 359 15.08 0.04 -8.86
C ARG A 359 16.48 -0.17 -9.44
N PRO A 360 17.42 -0.88 -8.77
CA PRO A 360 18.74 -1.13 -9.33
C PRO A 360 18.67 -1.94 -10.62
N LEU A 361 17.67 -2.82 -10.77
CA LEU A 361 17.37 -3.46 -12.06
C LEU A 361 17.08 -2.40 -13.15
N GLY A 362 16.16 -1.48 -12.88
CA GLY A 362 15.76 -0.45 -13.84
C GLY A 362 16.87 0.53 -14.18
N ALA A 363 17.68 0.93 -13.21
CA ALA A 363 18.88 1.76 -13.42
C ALA A 363 19.87 1.03 -14.35
N SER A 364 20.22 -0.23 -14.01
CA SER A 364 21.11 -1.06 -14.84
C SER A 364 20.58 -1.25 -16.27
N ILE A 365 19.26 -1.40 -16.46
CA ILE A 365 18.63 -1.45 -17.80
C ILE A 365 18.77 -0.11 -18.52
N GLY A 366 18.55 1.00 -17.79
CA GLY A 366 18.70 2.35 -18.31
C GLY A 366 20.09 2.57 -18.87
N ASP A 367 21.11 2.30 -18.05
CA ASP A 367 22.51 2.45 -18.43
C ASP A 367 22.93 1.49 -19.53
N PHE A 368 22.48 0.23 -19.46
CA PHE A 368 22.71 -0.74 -20.51
C PHE A 368 22.17 -0.26 -21.86
N MET A 369 21.03 0.43 -21.89
CA MET A 369 20.44 0.92 -23.13
C MET A 369 21.03 2.25 -23.59
N SER A 370 21.24 3.19 -22.67
CA SER A 370 21.64 4.57 -22.98
C SER A 370 23.14 4.70 -23.23
N GLN A 371 23.97 4.10 -22.37
CA GLN A 371 25.40 4.37 -22.36
C GLN A 371 26.12 3.66 -23.51
N ASN A 372 27.10 4.34 -24.09
CA ASN A 372 28.00 3.77 -25.09
C ASN A 372 29.36 3.39 -24.47
N SER A 373 29.31 2.65 -23.35
CA SER A 373 30.52 2.18 -22.67
C SER A 373 30.96 0.83 -23.22
N LYS A 374 32.09 0.80 -23.94
CA LYS A 374 32.76 -0.45 -24.34
C LYS A 374 33.28 -1.25 -23.14
N LYS A 375 33.45 -0.60 -21.98
CA LYS A 375 34.00 -1.20 -20.77
C LYS A 375 32.94 -1.96 -19.97
N TYR A 376 31.75 -1.37 -19.79
CA TYR A 376 30.69 -1.94 -18.95
C TYR A 376 29.54 -2.60 -19.73
N GLY A 377 29.58 -2.49 -21.06
CA GLY A 377 28.64 -3.12 -21.99
C GLY A 377 27.31 -2.37 -22.07
N GLY A 378 27.23 -1.38 -22.96
CA GLY A 378 25.99 -0.67 -23.28
C GLY A 378 25.68 -0.67 -24.77
N LEU A 379 24.38 -0.63 -25.11
CA LEU A 379 23.85 -0.69 -26.48
C LEU A 379 24.03 0.61 -27.26
N GLY A 380 24.32 1.73 -26.57
CA GLY A 380 24.57 3.02 -27.20
C GLY A 380 23.35 3.59 -27.95
N LEU A 381 22.12 3.27 -27.53
CA LEU A 381 20.89 3.83 -28.12
C LEU A 381 20.74 5.34 -27.82
N GLY A 382 21.53 5.86 -26.88
CA GLY A 382 21.49 7.24 -26.42
C GLY A 382 20.36 7.48 -25.42
N THR A 383 20.60 8.44 -24.52
CA THR A 383 19.66 8.86 -23.46
C THR A 383 18.34 9.38 -24.04
N THR A 384 18.40 10.12 -25.14
CA THR A 384 17.22 10.76 -25.78
C THR A 384 16.26 9.75 -26.39
N GLY A 385 16.76 8.81 -27.19
CA GLY A 385 15.92 7.81 -27.87
C GLY A 385 15.24 6.88 -26.87
N THR A 386 16.01 6.39 -25.90
CA THR A 386 15.51 5.52 -24.82
C THR A 386 14.45 6.24 -23.98
N SER A 387 14.70 7.49 -23.55
CA SER A 387 13.74 8.25 -22.74
C SER A 387 12.39 8.43 -23.45
N TYR A 388 12.37 8.80 -24.73
CA TYR A 388 11.13 9.00 -25.47
C TYR A 388 10.31 7.72 -25.67
N ILE A 389 10.98 6.59 -25.95
CA ILE A 389 10.32 5.30 -26.11
C ILE A 389 9.62 4.91 -24.82
N PHE A 390 10.34 4.93 -23.70
CA PHE A 390 9.78 4.53 -22.41
C PHE A 390 8.71 5.51 -21.91
N LEU A 391 8.92 6.83 -22.04
CA LEU A 391 7.89 7.82 -21.70
C LEU A 391 6.63 7.66 -22.54
N GLY A 392 6.77 7.37 -23.84
CA GLY A 392 5.64 7.08 -24.72
C GLY A 392 4.86 5.83 -24.30
N CYS A 393 5.56 4.75 -23.94
CA CYS A 393 4.93 3.53 -23.42
C CYS A 393 4.23 3.76 -22.07
N ILE A 394 4.87 4.48 -21.14
CA ILE A 394 4.26 4.86 -19.86
C ILE A 394 2.99 5.68 -20.12
N LEU A 395 3.05 6.70 -20.97
CA LEU A 395 1.90 7.54 -21.30
C LEU A 395 0.75 6.70 -21.87
N ALA A 396 1.02 5.80 -22.81
CA ALA A 396 0.01 4.92 -23.39
C ALA A 396 -0.65 4.02 -22.33
N LEU A 397 0.14 3.42 -21.44
CA LEU A 397 -0.36 2.58 -20.36
C LEU A 397 -1.16 3.37 -19.33
N VAL A 398 -0.71 4.57 -18.95
CA VAL A 398 -1.40 5.46 -18.01
C VAL A 398 -2.72 5.96 -18.60
N VAL A 399 -2.76 6.28 -19.90
CA VAL A 399 -4.02 6.62 -20.59
C VAL A 399 -4.96 5.43 -20.61
N PHE A 400 -4.46 4.24 -20.95
CA PHE A 400 -5.24 3.00 -20.91
C PHE A 400 -5.83 2.72 -19.51
N LEU A 401 -5.04 2.86 -18.44
CA LEU A 401 -5.49 2.69 -17.07
C LEU A 401 -6.48 3.79 -16.64
N SER A 402 -6.26 5.03 -17.08
CA SER A 402 -7.20 6.13 -16.82
C SER A 402 -8.58 5.89 -17.44
N ILE A 403 -8.63 5.25 -18.62
CA ILE A 403 -9.88 4.89 -19.30
C ILE A 403 -10.51 3.64 -18.68
N THR A 404 -9.71 2.58 -18.45
CA THR A 404 -10.23 1.27 -18.05
C THR A 404 -10.45 1.12 -16.55
N ARG A 405 -9.82 1.98 -15.73
CA ARG A 405 -9.81 1.95 -14.25
C ARG A 405 -9.51 0.57 -13.64
N ARG A 406 -8.80 -0.30 -14.36
CA ARG A 406 -8.48 -1.67 -13.93
C ARG A 406 -7.55 -1.74 -12.72
N ASP A 407 -6.91 -0.62 -12.39
CA ASP A 407 -5.94 -0.45 -11.29
C ASP A 407 -6.53 0.33 -10.11
N ALA A 408 -7.79 0.78 -10.19
CA ALA A 408 -8.46 1.49 -9.11
C ALA A 408 -8.98 0.50 -8.06
N THR A 409 -8.68 0.78 -6.78
CA THR A 409 -9.33 0.12 -5.65
C THR A 409 -10.79 0.60 -5.58
N GLU A 410 -11.72 -0.14 -6.17
CA GLU A 410 -13.14 0.23 -6.17
C GLU A 410 -13.68 0.30 -4.74
N VAL A 411 -14.12 1.50 -4.34
CA VAL A 411 -14.92 1.71 -3.13
C VAL A 411 -16.37 1.62 -3.54
N ARG A 412 -17.06 0.57 -3.06
CA ARG A 412 -18.49 0.38 -3.29
C ARG A 412 -19.24 1.48 -2.55
N LEU A 413 -19.79 2.44 -3.30
CA LEU A 413 -20.85 3.30 -2.79
C LEU A 413 -22.10 2.43 -2.68
N GLU A 414 -22.62 2.25 -1.46
CA GLU A 414 -24.00 1.79 -1.27
C GLU A 414 -24.91 2.76 -2.05
N SER A 415 -25.63 2.24 -3.05
CA SER A 415 -26.75 2.98 -3.64
C SER A 415 -27.80 3.15 -2.55
N PRO A 416 -28.32 4.37 -2.28
CA PRO A 416 -29.45 4.51 -1.37
C PRO A 416 -30.63 3.72 -1.95
N PRO A 417 -31.41 3.00 -1.11
CA PRO A 417 -32.67 2.41 -1.58
C PRO A 417 -33.57 3.56 -2.07
N GLY A 418 -34.03 3.42 -3.32
CA GLY A 418 -34.96 4.35 -3.96
C GLY A 418 -36.38 4.22 -3.46
#